data_AF-A0A7S1S0H1-F1
#
_entry.id   AF-A0A7S1S0H1-F1
#
_cell.length_a   1.000
_cell.length_b   1.000
_cell.length_c   1.000
_cell.angle_alpha   90.00
_cell.angle_beta   90.00
_cell.angle_gamma   90.00
#
_symmetry.space_group_name_H-M   'P 1'
#
loop_
_entity.id
_entity.type
_entity.pdbx_description
1 polymer ?
#
loop_
_entity_poly.entity_id
_entity_poly.type
_entity_poly.pdbx_seq_one_letter_code
_entity_poly.pdbx_strand_id
1 'polypeptide(L)'
;PAGTYRAVAVAPRDLSLRAVGPEEVARAGKALLRSDVDLLYEELRQPSPSPEAPKAPDASCSPEGSRPAEAAVVLGCALPPAAYVTMAVRELTKGQAVVKESHA
;
A
#
# COMPACT_ATOMS: atom_id res chain seq x y z
N PRO A 1 12.50 -26.51 -31.00
CA PRO A 1 12.07 -25.82 -29.75
C PRO A 1 12.24 -24.30 -29.87
N ALA A 2 11.14 -23.55 -29.90
CA ALA A 2 11.17 -22.09 -29.94
C ALA A 2 11.38 -21.56 -28.51
N GLY A 3 12.59 -21.05 -28.22
CA GLY A 3 12.87 -20.32 -26.98
C GLY A 3 12.42 -18.87 -27.10
N THR A 4 12.04 -18.25 -25.98
CA THR A 4 11.80 -16.80 -25.91
C THR A 4 12.87 -16.16 -25.03
N TYR A 5 13.31 -14.97 -25.40
CA TYR A 5 14.25 -14.20 -24.59
C TYR A 5 13.49 -13.42 -23.51
N ARG A 6 14.08 -13.29 -22.32
CA ARG A 6 13.57 -12.46 -21.23
C ARG A 6 14.67 -11.58 -20.67
N ALA A 7 14.31 -10.36 -20.28
CA ALA A 7 15.22 -9.46 -19.60
C ALA A 7 15.59 -10.05 -18.22
N VAL A 8 16.88 -10.09 -17.93
CA VAL A 8 17.42 -10.58 -16.64
C VAL A 8 17.45 -9.50 -15.56
N ALA A 9 17.42 -8.24 -15.97
CA ALA A 9 17.35 -7.08 -15.09
C ALA A 9 16.31 -6.10 -15.62
N VAL A 10 15.55 -5.50 -14.71
CA VAL A 10 14.46 -4.57 -15.03
C VAL A 10 14.58 -3.36 -14.09
N ALA A 11 14.64 -2.17 -14.67
CA ALA A 11 14.55 -0.92 -13.92
C ALA A 11 13.09 -0.45 -13.87
N PRO A 12 12.48 -0.31 -12.67
CA PRO A 12 11.15 0.30 -12.55
C PRO A 12 11.18 1.74 -13.05
N ARG A 13 10.09 2.18 -13.69
CA ARG A 13 9.87 3.57 -14.08
C ARG A 13 9.05 4.28 -13.01
N ASP A 14 9.18 5.60 -12.95
CA ASP A 14 8.39 6.49 -12.08
C ASP A 14 8.37 6.03 -10.62
N LEU A 15 9.54 5.61 -10.12
CA LEU A 15 9.68 5.09 -8.77
C LEU A 15 9.46 6.22 -7.75
N SER A 16 8.50 6.00 -6.85
CA SER A 16 8.24 6.86 -5.70
C SER A 16 8.21 6.01 -4.43
N LEU A 17 8.85 6.53 -3.39
CA LEU A 17 8.92 5.92 -2.07
C LEU A 17 8.55 6.97 -1.03
N ARG A 18 7.58 6.64 -0.18
CA ARG A 18 7.17 7.49 0.94
C ARG A 18 7.11 6.67 2.21
N ALA A 19 7.92 7.05 3.19
CA ALA A 19 7.82 6.50 4.54
C ALA A 19 6.58 7.07 5.24
N VAL A 20 5.88 6.20 5.96
CA VAL A 20 4.65 6.52 6.70
C VAL A 20 4.84 6.07 8.14
N GLY A 21 4.70 7.03 9.06
CA GLY A 21 4.87 6.78 10.48
C GLY A 21 3.75 5.91 11.06
N PRO A 22 3.99 5.24 12.19
CA PRO A 22 3.01 4.38 12.84
C PRO A 22 1.72 5.13 13.23
N GLU A 23 1.81 6.41 13.56
CA GLU A 23 0.64 7.26 13.87
C GLU A 23 -0.27 7.48 12.66
N GLU A 24 0.33 7.66 11.47
CA GLU A 24 -0.43 7.83 10.22
C GLU A 24 -1.07 6.51 9.81
N VAL A 25 -0.37 5.38 9.99
CA VAL A 25 -0.92 4.03 9.78
C VAL A 25 -2.10 3.77 10.73
N ALA A 26 -1.95 4.10 12.02
CA ALA A 26 -3.02 3.95 13.01
C ALA A 26 -4.24 4.80 12.66
N ARG A 27 -4.03 6.03 12.16
CA ARG A 27 -5.11 6.93 11.74
C ARG A 27 -5.83 6.45 10.48
N ALA A 28 -5.11 5.87 9.53
CA ALA A 28 -5.67 5.33 8.29
C ALA A 28 -6.56 4.11 8.54
N GLY A 29 -6.34 3.39 9.64
CA GLY A 29 -7.16 2.24 10.04
C GLY A 29 -6.94 1.05 9.11
N LYS A 30 -7.90 0.78 8.21
CA LYS A 30 -7.90 -0.43 7.36
C LYS A 30 -7.03 -0.31 6.11
N ALA A 31 -6.89 0.87 5.52
CA ALA A 31 -6.18 1.06 4.27
C ALA A 31 -5.44 2.40 4.24
N LEU A 32 -4.14 2.35 3.95
CA LEU A 32 -3.29 3.54 3.86
C LEU A 32 -3.47 4.30 2.55
N LEU A 33 -3.83 3.59 1.48
CA LEU A 33 -4.13 4.14 0.17
C LEU A 33 -5.58 3.87 -0.17
N ARG A 34 -6.19 4.81 -0.88
CA ARG A 34 -7.55 4.70 -1.40
C ARG A 34 -7.53 3.90 -2.69
N SER A 35 -8.54 3.06 -2.88
CA SER A 35 -8.75 2.40 -4.17
C SER A 35 -9.44 3.34 -5.15
N ASP A 36 -9.32 3.03 -6.44
CA ASP A 36 -10.05 3.76 -7.49
C ASP A 36 -11.57 3.72 -7.25
N VAL A 37 -12.08 2.63 -6.67
CA VAL A 37 -13.48 2.49 -6.31
C VAL A 37 -13.87 3.47 -5.20
N ASP A 38 -13.03 3.66 -4.19
CA ASP A 38 -13.27 4.64 -3.12
C ASP A 38 -13.35 6.07 -3.69
N LEU A 39 -12.48 6.39 -4.65
CA LEU A 39 -12.47 7.70 -5.31
C LEU A 39 -13.76 7.91 -6.13
N LEU A 40 -14.17 6.91 -6.91
CA LEU A 40 -15.40 6.96 -7.69
C LEU A 40 -16.64 7.16 -6.81
N TYR A 41 -16.72 6.47 -5.66
CA TYR A 41 -17.84 6.66 -4.74
C TYR A 41 -17.91 8.06 -4.13
N GLU A 42 -16.78 8.73 -3.92
CA GLU A 42 -16.77 10.12 -3.44
C GLU A 42 -17.21 11.11 -4.51
N GLU A 43 -16.76 10.91 -5.76
CA GLU A 43 -17.20 11.74 -6.89
C GLU A 43 -18.72 11.65 -7.08
N LEU A 44 -19.29 10.44 -6.96
CA LEU A 44 -20.73 10.23 -7.02
C LEU A 44 -21.47 10.80 -5.80
N ARG A 45 -20.79 10.91 -4.66
CA ARG A 45 -21.36 11.43 -3.41
C ARG A 45 -21.33 12.96 -3.34
N GLN A 46 -20.96 13.67 -4.42
CA GLN A 46 -21.06 15.12 -4.48
C GLN A 46 -22.49 15.57 -4.09
N PRO A 47 -22.65 16.37 -3.02
CA PRO A 47 -23.94 16.65 -2.45
C PRO A 47 -24.73 17.64 -3.31
N SER A 48 -25.84 17.20 -3.89
CA SER A 48 -26.99 18.10 -3.98
C SER A 48 -27.44 18.41 -2.53
N PRO A 49 -27.72 19.68 -2.16
CA PRO A 49 -28.21 20.00 -0.83
C PRO A 49 -29.61 19.40 -0.65
N SER A 50 -29.69 18.20 -0.08
CA SER A 50 -30.94 17.60 0.36
C SER A 50 -30.78 17.23 1.84
N PRO A 51 -31.65 17.74 2.73
CA PRO A 51 -31.61 17.36 4.12
C PRO A 51 -32.25 15.98 4.30
N GLU A 52 -31.87 15.36 5.42
CA GLU A 52 -32.49 14.24 6.11
C GLU A 52 -31.92 12.83 5.84
N ALA A 53 -31.26 12.35 6.89
CA ALA A 53 -30.73 11.01 7.08
C ALA A 53 -31.86 9.99 7.36
N PRO A 54 -31.55 8.69 7.22
CA PRO A 54 -31.61 7.84 8.40
C PRO A 54 -30.32 7.04 8.63
N LYS A 55 -29.92 6.93 9.90
CA LYS A 55 -28.84 6.07 10.40
C LYS A 55 -29.28 4.61 10.43
N ALA A 56 -28.44 3.69 9.93
CA ALA A 56 -28.39 2.28 10.30
C ALA A 56 -27.14 1.59 9.69
N PRO A 57 -26.73 0.40 10.16
CA PRO A 57 -26.47 -0.03 11.53
C PRO A 57 -24.96 -0.30 11.76
N ASP A 58 -24.57 -0.41 13.03
CA ASP A 58 -23.19 -0.71 13.45
C ASP A 58 -22.65 -2.02 12.87
N ALA A 59 -21.79 -1.93 11.86
CA ALA A 59 -20.93 -3.02 11.45
C ALA A 59 -19.77 -3.15 12.44
N SER A 60 -20.02 -3.88 13.53
CA SER A 60 -18.99 -4.36 14.46
C SER A 60 -18.02 -5.31 13.73
N CYS A 61 -17.01 -4.76 13.07
CA CYS A 61 -15.77 -5.50 12.81
C CYS A 61 -15.02 -5.63 14.14
N SER A 62 -15.02 -6.83 14.71
CA SER A 62 -14.12 -7.20 15.80
C SER A 62 -12.68 -6.85 15.44
N PRO A 63 -11.89 -6.25 16.34
CA PRO A 63 -10.48 -6.01 16.09
C PRO A 63 -9.74 -7.34 16.25
N GLU A 64 -9.54 -8.07 15.15
CA GLU A 64 -8.59 -9.17 15.13
C GLU A 64 -7.20 -8.62 15.42
N GLY A 65 -6.67 -8.97 16.59
CA GLY A 65 -5.26 -8.89 16.98
C GLY A 65 -4.56 -7.59 16.61
N SER A 66 -4.73 -6.54 17.43
CA SER A 66 -3.97 -5.30 17.27
C SER A 66 -2.47 -5.57 17.49
N ARG A 67 -1.75 -5.91 16.43
CA ARG A 67 -0.33 -5.61 16.38
C ARG A 67 -0.20 -4.08 16.52
N PRO A 68 0.78 -3.58 17.28
CA PRO A 68 1.05 -2.15 17.32
C PRO A 68 1.21 -1.68 15.87
N ALA A 69 0.64 -0.52 15.53
CA ALA A 69 0.79 0.04 14.20
C ALA A 69 2.28 0.20 13.92
N GLU A 70 2.82 -0.64 13.03
CA GLU A 70 4.20 -0.55 12.60
C GLU A 70 4.31 0.51 11.51
N ALA A 71 5.47 1.15 11.40
CA ALA A 71 5.75 2.07 10.31
C ALA A 71 5.62 1.33 8.96
N ALA A 72 5.20 2.06 7.92
CA ALA A 72 4.98 1.51 6.60
C ALA A 72 5.75 2.30 5.53
N VAL A 73 5.88 1.70 4.34
CA VAL A 73 6.41 2.38 3.16
C VAL A 73 5.39 2.24 2.04
N VAL A 74 4.99 3.36 1.46
CA VAL A 74 4.21 3.41 0.23
C VAL A 74 5.18 3.38 -0.94
N LEU A 75 5.02 2.39 -1.81
CA LEU A 75 5.80 2.19 -3.03
C LEU A 75 4.89 2.38 -4.25
N GLY A 76 5.24 3.33 -5.12
CA GLY A 76 4.64 3.50 -6.43
C GLY A 76 5.69 3.29 -7.52
N CYS A 77 5.38 2.49 -8.55
CA CYS A 77 6.24 2.34 -9.72
C CYS A 77 5.48 1.71 -10.89
N ALA A 78 6.03 1.85 -12.10
CA ALA A 78 5.59 1.13 -13.28
C ALA A 78 6.61 0.05 -13.66
N LEU A 79 6.10 -1.15 -13.98
CA LEU A 79 6.89 -2.31 -14.39
C LEU A 79 6.51 -2.76 -15.80
N PRO A 80 7.45 -3.27 -16.60
CA PRO A 80 7.13 -3.86 -17.89
C PRO A 80 6.28 -5.14 -17.72
N PRO A 81 5.57 -5.56 -18.78
CA PRO A 81 4.88 -6.85 -18.79
C PRO A 81 5.83 -7.98 -18.41
N ALA A 82 5.33 -8.95 -17.63
CA ALA A 82 6.06 -10.11 -17.12
C ALA A 82 7.15 -9.83 -16.05
N ALA A 83 7.28 -8.60 -15.56
CA ALA A 83 8.03 -8.30 -14.33
C ALA A 83 7.14 -8.42 -13.08
N TYR A 84 7.73 -8.76 -11.94
CA TYR A 84 7.02 -9.01 -10.67
C TYR A 84 7.42 -7.98 -9.62
N VAL A 85 6.44 -7.25 -9.06
CA VAL A 85 6.67 -6.25 -8.00
C VAL A 85 7.33 -6.85 -6.75
N THR A 86 7.05 -8.11 -6.45
CA THR A 86 7.65 -8.83 -5.31
C THR A 86 9.16 -8.98 -5.45
N MET A 87 9.70 -9.08 -6.67
CA MET A 87 11.14 -9.09 -6.89
C MET A 87 11.76 -7.73 -6.61
N ALA A 88 11.11 -6.64 -7.05
CA ALA A 88 11.56 -5.30 -6.71
C ALA A 88 11.56 -5.07 -5.18
N VAL A 89 10.48 -5.46 -4.49
CA VAL A 89 10.38 -5.37 -3.02
C VAL A 89 11.46 -6.21 -2.33
N ARG A 90 11.73 -7.42 -2.83
CA ARG A 90 12.81 -8.27 -2.32
C ARG A 90 14.15 -7.55 -2.44
N GLU A 91 14.49 -7.01 -3.61
CA GLU A 91 15.76 -6.29 -3.79
C GLU A 91 15.88 -5.07 -2.87
N LEU A 92 14.78 -4.32 -2.65
CA LEU A 92 14.76 -3.18 -1.74
C LEU A 92 14.98 -3.57 -0.27
N THR A 93 14.51 -4.76 0.14
CA THR A 93 14.53 -5.19 1.55
C THR A 93 15.75 -6.05 1.92
N LYS A 94 16.54 -6.52 0.94
CA LYS A 94 17.75 -7.33 1.14
C LYS A 94 18.78 -6.72 2.09
N GLY A 95 18.82 -5.39 2.23
CA GLY A 95 19.78 -4.69 3.10
C GLY A 95 19.42 -4.67 4.58
N GLN A 96 18.20 -5.05 4.98
CA GLN A 96 17.76 -4.91 6.38
C GLN A 96 18.24 -6.01 7.33
N ALA A 97 18.89 -7.06 6.82
CA ALA A 97 19.41 -8.16 7.65
C ALA A 97 20.73 -7.85 8.38
N VAL A 98 21.37 -6.68 8.17
CA VAL A 98 22.75 -6.41 8.62
C VAL A 98 22.85 -5.32 9.70
N VAL A 99 21.78 -4.63 10.07
CA VAL A 99 21.83 -3.50 11.04
C VAL A 99 21.32 -3.91 12.44
N LYS A 100 21.74 -5.07 12.94
CA LYS A 100 21.49 -5.51 14.32
C LYS A 100 22.76 -6.11 14.94
N GLU A 101 23.87 -5.39 14.92
CA GLU A 101 25.05 -5.74 15.74
C GLU A 101 26.08 -4.59 15.74
N SER A 102 25.77 -3.46 16.39
CA SER A 102 26.81 -2.53 16.88
C SER A 102 26.23 -1.58 17.93
N HIS A 103 26.02 -2.09 19.14
CA HIS A 103 26.08 -1.28 20.35
C HIS A 103 26.76 -2.15 21.41
N ALA A 104 28.07 -2.02 21.47
CA ALA A 104 28.88 -2.34 22.66
C ALA A 104 29.06 -1.04 23.44
#